data_AF-A0A385D6S7-F1
#
_entry.id   AF-A0A385D6S7-F1
#
_cell.length_a   1.000
_cell.length_b   1.000
_cell.length_c   1.000
_cell.angle_alpha   90.00
_cell.angle_beta   90.00
_cell.angle_gamma   90.00
#
_symmetry.space_group_name_H-M   'P 1'
#
loop_
_entity.id
_entity.type
_entity.pdbx_description
1 polymer ?
#
loop_
_entity_poly.entity_id
_entity_poly.type
_entity_poly.pdbx_seq_one_letter_code
_entity_poly.pdbx_strand_id
1 'polypeptide(L)'
;MRRIEWPLHLVIRTVVGVVAAGVLAVAGVVAWNWWQESRATCHEDVVRRGPHDECVGVTAGDHVFAPHLEDVQKLIAKENARVEAEGDEHPYVSVAYLTSFTLTDDDSNSEDSVRHELEGAYLAQYRHNQGDLSASPKIRLLVANTGSNSTQWEYAVDRLLELKDGPDRLVAVTGLGPSTERNLEALKKLSDNDVATVASIMTATDIKGIDGFVRVAPTNVDEARAGAAYLKREGFRTAAIVQDDAKSNLYAATLAKAFREEYPDGEHRLVGDSLSYDSSVPSAWEGELRYIPGHLCEEKPEAVYFAGRGRHLAHFLNALANRSSCKDREFTVLTGDDTTNLTPEELDKAAKTGVQVYYTGLAHQDMYRKNPQAVSKLSAGHFLPGGQMDEWFPDDPRYDGQDIMGHDAVLTAAKGVEMASKWQGQDKVTGPSVARMFHQMSGAQQVAGASGFLSFKKNGDPRDKAVPILQLTPSGRSVLADVSAATGEPARED
;
A
#
# COMPACT_ATOMS: atom_id res chain seq x y z
N MET A 1 23.92 43.35 -64.24
CA MET A 1 23.10 42.32 -63.57
C MET A 1 22.95 41.13 -64.50
N ARG A 2 23.70 40.03 -64.28
CA ARG A 2 23.52 38.79 -65.07
C ARG A 2 22.26 38.08 -64.55
N ARG A 3 21.21 38.00 -65.36
CA ARG A 3 20.06 37.12 -65.08
C ARG A 3 20.51 35.69 -65.31
N ILE A 4 20.59 34.91 -64.24
CA ILE A 4 20.87 33.48 -64.31
C ILE A 4 19.53 32.81 -64.63
N GLU A 5 19.28 32.51 -65.90
CA GLU A 5 18.12 31.74 -66.32
C GLU A 5 18.43 30.25 -66.10
N TRP A 6 17.87 29.68 -65.03
CA TRP A 6 17.99 28.24 -64.80
C TRP A 6 17.10 27.49 -65.79
N PRO A 7 17.63 26.47 -66.49
CA PRO A 7 16.81 25.62 -67.34
C PRO A 7 15.69 24.98 -66.51
N LEU A 8 14.45 24.98 -67.02
CA LEU A 8 13.28 24.46 -66.31
C LEU A 8 13.50 23.02 -65.78
N HIS A 9 14.23 22.18 -66.50
CA HIS A 9 14.56 20.82 -66.08
C HIS A 9 15.49 20.76 -64.84
N LEU A 10 16.36 21.76 -64.65
CA LEU A 10 17.22 21.89 -63.48
C LEU A 10 16.41 22.36 -62.28
N VAL A 11 15.52 23.33 -62.46
CA VAL A 11 14.58 23.77 -61.41
C VAL A 11 13.67 22.62 -60.95
N ILE A 12 13.09 21.86 -61.90
CA ILE A 12 12.26 20.69 -61.57
C ILE A 12 13.06 19.64 -60.80
N ARG A 13 14.28 19.32 -61.23
CA ARG A 13 15.15 18.34 -60.52
C ARG A 13 15.50 18.80 -59.11
N THR A 14 15.82 20.07 -58.93
CA THR A 14 16.12 20.63 -57.60
C THR A 14 14.89 20.62 -56.70
N VAL A 15 13.72 21.03 -57.20
CA VAL A 15 12.47 21.00 -56.44
C VAL A 15 12.10 19.56 -56.06
N VAL A 16 12.15 18.63 -57.01
CA VAL A 16 11.89 17.20 -56.74
C VAL A 16 12.89 16.64 -55.73
N GLY A 17 14.17 16.99 -55.85
CA GLY A 17 15.20 16.58 -54.89
C GLY A 17 14.98 17.10 -53.48
N VAL A 18 14.59 18.37 -53.33
CA VAL A 18 14.28 18.99 -52.04
C VAL A 18 13.02 18.37 -51.43
N VAL A 19 11.96 18.15 -52.22
CA VAL A 19 10.74 17.50 -51.76
C VAL A 19 11.01 16.05 -51.34
N ALA A 20 11.76 15.28 -52.14
CA ALA A 20 12.11 13.91 -51.81
C ALA A 20 12.97 13.84 -50.53
N ALA A 21 13.95 14.73 -50.37
CA ALA A 21 14.74 14.83 -49.14
C ALA A 21 13.88 15.20 -47.92
N GLY A 22 12.93 16.14 -48.08
CA GLY A 22 11.98 16.50 -47.03
C GLY A 22 11.08 15.33 -46.61
N VAL A 23 10.54 14.59 -47.58
CA VAL A 23 9.72 13.39 -47.33
C VAL A 23 10.53 12.30 -46.64
N LEU A 24 11.78 12.05 -47.07
CA LEU A 24 12.66 11.07 -46.43
C LEU A 24 13.05 11.47 -45.02
N ALA A 25 13.27 12.77 -44.75
CA ALA A 25 13.54 13.25 -43.41
C ALA A 25 12.33 13.06 -42.47
N VAL A 26 11.12 13.41 -42.92
CA VAL A 26 9.89 13.18 -42.16
C VAL A 26 9.64 11.70 -41.94
N ALA A 27 9.77 10.87 -42.98
CA ALA A 27 9.62 9.42 -42.88
C ALA A 27 10.68 8.81 -41.94
N GLY A 28 11.92 9.32 -41.96
CA GLY A 28 12.99 8.91 -41.05
C GLY A 28 12.68 9.26 -39.59
N VAL A 29 12.16 10.46 -39.31
CA VAL A 29 11.73 10.86 -37.96
C VAL A 29 10.55 10.02 -37.48
N VAL A 30 9.55 9.80 -38.33
CA VAL A 30 8.39 8.96 -37.99
C VAL A 30 8.82 7.51 -37.74
N ALA A 31 9.68 6.95 -38.58
CA ALA A 31 10.20 5.58 -38.40
C ALA A 31 11.08 5.46 -37.15
N TRP A 32 11.87 6.49 -36.83
CA TRP A 32 12.68 6.54 -35.61
C TRP A 32 11.83 6.62 -34.35
N ASN A 33 10.82 7.50 -34.33
CA ASN A 33 9.88 7.63 -33.22
C ASN A 33 9.08 6.33 -33.03
N TRP A 34 8.55 5.77 -34.12
CA TRP A 34 7.83 4.50 -34.08
C TRP A 34 8.70 3.34 -33.59
N TRP A 35 9.99 3.31 -33.98
CA TRP A 35 10.93 2.30 -33.52
C TRP A 35 11.31 2.47 -32.04
N GLN A 36 11.42 3.70 -31.54
CA GLN A 36 11.62 3.96 -30.11
C GLN A 36 10.38 3.63 -29.28
N GLU A 37 9.19 4.02 -29.74
CA GLU A 37 7.91 3.68 -29.10
C GLU A 37 7.73 2.16 -29.04
N SER A 38 7.95 1.45 -30.14
CA SER A 38 7.82 -0.02 -30.19
C SER A 38 8.81 -0.76 -29.28
N ARG A 39 9.95 -0.15 -28.92
CA ARG A 39 10.88 -0.70 -27.92
C ARG A 39 10.50 -0.31 -26.49
N ALA A 40 9.79 0.79 -26.33
CA ALA A 40 9.31 1.28 -25.04
C ALA A 40 7.97 0.66 -24.62
N THR A 41 7.25 -0.03 -25.50
CA THR A 41 5.95 -0.65 -25.16
C THR A 41 6.15 -2.06 -24.59
N CYS A 42 5.62 -2.31 -23.40
CA CYS A 42 5.50 -3.67 -22.85
C CYS A 42 4.20 -4.34 -23.30
N HIS A 43 3.10 -3.58 -23.32
CA HIS A 43 1.78 -3.95 -23.81
C HIS A 43 0.99 -2.68 -24.18
N GLU A 44 -0.21 -2.81 -24.75
CA GLU A 44 -1.16 -1.68 -24.87
C GLU A 44 -1.34 -1.03 -23.48
N ASP A 45 -1.17 0.30 -23.41
CA ASP A 45 -1.20 1.12 -22.19
C ASP A 45 -0.17 0.79 -21.09
N VAL A 46 0.81 -0.06 -21.38
CA VAL A 46 1.94 -0.36 -20.49
C VAL A 46 3.27 -0.10 -21.19
N VAL A 47 4.07 0.78 -20.62
CA VAL A 47 5.34 1.24 -21.22
C VAL A 47 6.51 1.11 -20.25
N ARG A 48 7.68 0.82 -20.80
CA ARG A 48 8.97 0.85 -20.13
C ARG A 48 9.34 2.28 -19.77
N ARG A 49 9.52 2.54 -18.48
CA ARG A 49 9.90 3.86 -17.94
C ARG A 49 10.83 3.73 -16.75
N GLY A 50 11.38 4.88 -16.35
CA GLY A 50 12.21 4.99 -15.17
C GLY A 50 13.64 4.48 -15.35
N PRO A 51 14.48 4.63 -14.31
CA PRO A 51 15.89 4.23 -14.35
C PRO A 51 16.09 2.71 -14.42
N HIS A 52 15.05 1.93 -14.12
CA HIS A 52 15.08 0.46 -14.11
C HIS A 52 14.49 -0.18 -15.37
N ASP A 53 14.09 0.61 -16.38
CA ASP A 53 13.44 0.13 -17.62
C ASP A 53 12.22 -0.77 -17.35
N GLU A 54 11.45 -0.41 -16.32
CA GLU A 54 10.34 -1.19 -15.77
C GLU A 54 9.02 -0.91 -16.49
N CYS A 55 8.17 -1.94 -16.61
CA CYS A 55 6.86 -1.82 -17.25
C CYS A 55 5.87 -1.13 -16.31
N VAL A 56 5.44 0.08 -16.65
CA VAL A 56 4.54 0.93 -15.86
C VAL A 56 3.29 1.24 -16.67
N GLY A 57 2.14 1.25 -16.03
CA GLY A 57 0.86 1.55 -16.68
C GLY A 57 -0.32 0.91 -15.97
N VAL A 58 -1.39 0.72 -16.72
CA VAL A 58 -2.65 0.13 -16.24
C VAL A 58 -3.03 -1.02 -17.16
N THR A 59 -3.46 -2.14 -16.58
CA THR A 59 -3.89 -3.33 -17.31
C THR A 59 -5.18 -3.89 -16.70
N ALA A 60 -6.02 -4.50 -17.53
CA ALA A 60 -7.16 -5.29 -17.08
C ALA A 60 -6.83 -6.80 -16.96
N GLY A 61 -5.55 -7.17 -17.08
CA GLY A 61 -5.05 -8.54 -17.01
C GLY A 61 -4.40 -9.07 -18.30
N ASP A 62 -4.23 -8.21 -19.31
CA ASP A 62 -3.55 -8.46 -20.57
C ASP A 62 -2.01 -8.34 -20.47
N HIS A 63 -1.50 -7.77 -19.38
CA HIS A 63 -0.08 -7.73 -19.06
C HIS A 63 0.18 -8.20 -17.63
N VAL A 64 1.26 -8.95 -17.43
CA VAL A 64 1.73 -9.39 -16.11
C VAL A 64 2.96 -8.57 -15.73
N PHE A 65 2.83 -7.68 -14.74
CA PHE A 65 3.93 -6.78 -14.34
C PHE A 65 5.17 -7.49 -13.77
N ALA A 66 4.98 -8.59 -13.04
CA ALA A 66 6.06 -9.36 -12.45
C ALA A 66 5.69 -10.85 -12.36
N PRO A 67 6.67 -11.79 -12.43
CA PRO A 67 6.38 -13.23 -12.41
C PRO A 67 5.60 -13.70 -11.17
N HIS A 68 5.89 -13.15 -9.98
CA HIS A 68 5.19 -13.53 -8.75
C HIS A 68 3.71 -13.12 -8.75
N LEU A 69 3.25 -12.28 -9.67
CA LEU A 69 1.86 -11.82 -9.79
C LEU A 69 1.07 -12.59 -10.85
N GLU A 70 1.69 -13.56 -11.53
CA GLU A 70 1.11 -14.20 -12.71
C GLU A 70 -0.22 -14.91 -12.39
N ASP A 71 -0.28 -15.66 -11.29
CA ASP A 71 -1.46 -16.44 -10.93
C ASP A 71 -2.64 -15.56 -10.56
N VAL A 72 -2.42 -14.57 -9.69
CA VAL A 72 -3.49 -13.63 -9.30
C VAL A 72 -3.95 -12.74 -10.46
N GLN A 73 -3.06 -12.24 -11.31
CA GLN A 73 -3.48 -11.40 -12.45
C GLN A 73 -4.25 -12.21 -13.49
N LYS A 74 -3.94 -13.50 -13.69
CA LYS A 74 -4.77 -14.37 -14.55
C LYS A 74 -6.18 -14.54 -14.00
N LEU A 75 -6.33 -14.66 -12.68
CA LEU A 75 -7.64 -14.76 -12.03
C LEU A 75 -8.44 -13.45 -12.18
N ILE A 76 -7.79 -12.30 -11.98
CA ILE A 76 -8.38 -10.97 -12.23
C ILE A 76 -8.79 -10.82 -13.71
N ALA A 77 -7.91 -11.18 -14.65
CA ALA A 77 -8.19 -11.12 -16.09
C ALA A 77 -9.42 -11.95 -16.46
N LYS A 78 -9.53 -13.16 -15.90
CA LYS A 78 -10.65 -14.06 -16.13
C LYS A 78 -11.96 -13.49 -15.60
N GLU A 79 -11.95 -12.91 -14.41
CA GLU A 79 -13.15 -12.30 -13.81
C GLU A 79 -13.55 -11.01 -14.55
N ASN A 80 -12.58 -10.18 -14.97
CA ASN A 80 -12.83 -9.01 -15.80
C ASN A 80 -13.48 -9.39 -17.13
N ALA A 81 -12.93 -10.38 -17.84
CA ALA A 81 -13.49 -10.85 -19.11
C ALA A 81 -14.93 -11.37 -18.98
N ARG A 82 -15.25 -12.02 -17.84
CA ARG A 82 -16.61 -12.47 -17.54
C ARG A 82 -17.57 -11.29 -17.34
N VAL A 83 -17.16 -10.30 -16.54
CA VAL A 83 -17.95 -9.09 -16.27
C VAL A 83 -18.19 -8.29 -17.54
N GLU A 84 -17.19 -8.16 -18.40
CA GLU A 84 -17.33 -7.48 -19.70
C GLU A 84 -18.27 -8.22 -20.64
N ALA A 85 -18.16 -9.55 -20.74
CA ALA A 85 -19.02 -10.38 -21.59
C ALA A 85 -20.49 -10.34 -21.15
N GLU A 86 -20.76 -10.17 -19.86
CA GLU A 86 -22.10 -10.04 -19.28
C GLU A 86 -22.58 -8.58 -19.20
N GLY A 87 -21.80 -7.61 -19.68
CA GLY A 87 -22.00 -6.18 -19.45
C GLY A 87 -23.32 -5.61 -19.97
N ASP A 88 -23.91 -6.24 -21.00
CA ASP A 88 -25.21 -5.85 -21.56
C ASP A 88 -26.39 -6.25 -20.64
N GLU A 89 -26.23 -7.32 -19.85
CA GLU A 89 -27.25 -7.81 -18.90
C GLU A 89 -26.97 -7.33 -17.47
N HIS A 90 -25.70 -7.12 -17.14
CA HIS A 90 -25.21 -6.77 -15.82
C HIS A 90 -24.26 -5.58 -15.92
N PRO A 91 -24.73 -4.35 -15.60
CA PRO A 91 -23.89 -3.17 -15.60
C PRO A 91 -22.64 -3.35 -14.73
N TYR A 92 -21.52 -2.79 -15.16
CA TYR A 92 -20.26 -2.81 -14.42
C TYR A 92 -19.60 -1.43 -14.40
N VAL A 93 -18.70 -1.26 -13.43
CA VAL A 93 -17.79 -0.11 -13.29
C VAL A 93 -16.36 -0.60 -13.10
N SER A 94 -15.37 0.24 -13.37
CA SER A 94 -13.97 -0.08 -13.08
C SER A 94 -13.54 0.46 -11.72
N VAL A 95 -12.83 -0.38 -10.97
CA VAL A 95 -12.08 -0.01 -9.76
C VAL A 95 -10.64 -0.40 -10.03
N ALA A 96 -9.67 0.46 -9.73
CA ALA A 96 -8.26 0.13 -9.89
C ALA A 96 -7.60 -0.23 -8.55
N TYR A 97 -6.56 -1.06 -8.59
CA TYR A 97 -5.62 -1.28 -7.51
C TYR A 97 -4.27 -0.69 -7.93
N LEU A 98 -3.85 0.39 -7.27
CA LEU A 98 -2.67 1.18 -7.63
C LEU A 98 -1.57 1.00 -6.58
N THR A 99 -0.45 0.41 -6.97
CA THR A 99 0.77 0.31 -6.13
C THR A 99 2.01 0.05 -6.99
N SER A 100 3.17 -0.10 -6.37
CA SER A 100 4.39 -0.56 -7.03
C SER A 100 4.34 -2.09 -7.20
N PHE A 101 4.19 -2.57 -8.43
CA PHE A 101 4.23 -3.99 -8.79
C PHE A 101 5.57 -4.46 -9.34
N THR A 102 6.43 -3.50 -9.72
CA THR A 102 7.84 -3.74 -10.07
C THR A 102 8.71 -3.18 -8.96
N LEU A 103 9.40 -4.07 -8.25
CA LEU A 103 10.09 -3.75 -7.00
C LEU A 103 11.60 -3.90 -7.13
N THR A 104 12.32 -3.20 -6.27
CA THR A 104 13.76 -3.27 -6.05
C THR A 104 14.05 -3.41 -4.56
N ASP A 105 15.32 -3.65 -4.20
CA ASP A 105 15.75 -3.71 -2.79
C ASP A 105 15.56 -2.38 -2.02
N ASP A 106 15.34 -1.27 -2.74
CA ASP A 106 15.07 0.04 -2.14
C ASP A 106 13.57 0.29 -1.87
N ASP A 107 12.68 -0.60 -2.33
CA ASP A 107 11.25 -0.51 -2.05
C ASP A 107 10.94 -0.89 -0.60
N SER A 108 9.91 -0.24 -0.05
CA SER A 108 9.46 -0.54 1.33
C SER A 108 8.73 -1.87 1.43
N ASN A 109 7.97 -2.23 0.39
CA ASN A 109 7.18 -3.46 0.34
C ASN A 109 7.99 -4.57 -0.34
N SER A 110 7.79 -5.82 0.08
CA SER A 110 8.35 -7.00 -0.58
C SER A 110 7.46 -7.49 -1.72
N GLU A 111 8.01 -8.35 -2.58
CA GLU A 111 7.23 -9.07 -3.61
C GLU A 111 6.07 -9.86 -3.01
N ASP A 112 6.29 -10.52 -1.87
CA ASP A 112 5.24 -11.26 -1.15
C ASP A 112 4.12 -10.34 -0.67
N SER A 113 4.47 -9.20 -0.04
CA SER A 113 3.49 -8.23 0.45
C SER A 113 2.59 -7.71 -0.67
N VAL A 114 3.19 -7.34 -1.81
CA VAL A 114 2.43 -6.79 -2.96
C VAL A 114 1.61 -7.88 -3.66
N ARG A 115 2.12 -9.12 -3.72
CA ARG A 115 1.35 -10.27 -4.20
C ARG A 115 0.10 -10.47 -3.35
N HIS A 116 0.28 -10.58 -2.03
CA HIS A 116 -0.82 -10.79 -1.08
C HIS A 116 -1.86 -9.67 -1.17
N GLU A 117 -1.43 -8.40 -1.24
CA GLU A 117 -2.31 -7.24 -1.47
C GLU A 117 -3.23 -7.45 -2.70
N LEU A 118 -2.68 -7.90 -3.81
CA LEU A 118 -3.44 -8.14 -5.05
C LEU A 118 -4.32 -9.39 -4.97
N GLU A 119 -3.90 -10.45 -4.27
CA GLU A 119 -4.72 -11.65 -4.02
C GLU A 119 -5.97 -11.32 -3.21
N GLY A 120 -5.80 -10.50 -2.17
CA GLY A 120 -6.90 -9.96 -1.38
C GLY A 120 -7.86 -9.10 -2.21
N ALA A 121 -7.29 -8.23 -3.05
CA ALA A 121 -8.07 -7.39 -3.97
C ALA A 121 -8.93 -8.24 -4.92
N TYR A 122 -8.38 -9.33 -5.47
CA TYR A 122 -9.12 -10.29 -6.29
C TYR A 122 -10.23 -10.98 -5.49
N LEU A 123 -9.98 -11.41 -4.25
CA LEU A 123 -11.02 -12.00 -3.40
C LEU A 123 -12.20 -11.03 -3.22
N ALA A 124 -11.95 -9.75 -2.95
CA ALA A 124 -13.00 -8.76 -2.82
C ALA A 124 -13.79 -8.56 -4.12
N GLN A 125 -13.11 -8.52 -5.27
CA GLN A 125 -13.76 -8.49 -6.58
C GLN A 125 -14.70 -9.69 -6.79
N TYR A 126 -14.18 -10.90 -6.58
CA TYR A 126 -14.95 -12.14 -6.74
C TYR A 126 -16.19 -12.15 -5.83
N ARG A 127 -16.01 -11.79 -4.55
CA ARG A 127 -17.09 -11.76 -3.56
C ARG A 127 -18.20 -10.78 -3.94
N HIS A 128 -17.85 -9.59 -4.41
CA HIS A 128 -18.82 -8.58 -4.89
C HIS A 128 -19.49 -8.98 -6.20
N ASN A 129 -18.78 -9.65 -7.09
CA ASN A 129 -19.32 -9.96 -8.42
C ASN A 129 -20.22 -11.19 -8.42
N GLN A 130 -19.87 -12.24 -7.69
CA GLN A 130 -20.60 -13.51 -7.73
C GLN A 130 -20.60 -14.29 -6.43
N GLY A 131 -19.86 -13.86 -5.41
CA GLY A 131 -19.77 -14.55 -4.13
C GLY A 131 -20.87 -14.16 -3.12
N ASP A 132 -20.51 -14.27 -1.85
CA ASP A 132 -21.38 -14.04 -0.69
C ASP A 132 -21.84 -12.58 -0.52
N LEU A 133 -21.15 -11.65 -1.17
CA LEU A 133 -21.46 -10.22 -1.19
C LEU A 133 -21.93 -9.74 -2.56
N SER A 134 -22.49 -10.64 -3.39
CA SER A 134 -22.87 -10.34 -4.76
C SER A 134 -23.80 -9.11 -4.87
N ALA A 135 -23.37 -8.12 -5.64
CA ALA A 135 -24.06 -6.85 -5.82
C ALA A 135 -23.92 -6.32 -7.26
N SER A 136 -24.62 -5.22 -7.55
CA SER A 136 -24.57 -4.51 -8.83
C SER A 136 -24.35 -3.00 -8.64
N PRO A 137 -23.62 -2.33 -9.55
CA PRO A 137 -22.94 -2.87 -10.72
C PRO A 137 -21.76 -3.79 -10.35
N LYS A 138 -21.37 -4.68 -11.27
CA LYS A 138 -20.19 -5.53 -11.15
C LYS A 138 -18.91 -4.70 -11.23
N ILE A 139 -17.81 -5.28 -10.75
CA ILE A 139 -16.50 -4.63 -10.69
C ILE A 139 -15.56 -5.29 -11.68
N ARG A 140 -15.05 -4.46 -12.59
CA ARG A 140 -13.83 -4.73 -13.35
C ARG A 140 -12.65 -4.18 -12.56
N LEU A 141 -11.75 -5.06 -12.11
CA LEU A 141 -10.59 -4.68 -11.30
C LEU A 141 -9.38 -4.43 -12.21
N LEU A 142 -8.91 -3.19 -12.25
CA LEU A 142 -7.72 -2.79 -12.99
C LEU A 142 -6.48 -2.89 -12.10
N VAL A 143 -5.37 -3.35 -12.66
CA VAL A 143 -4.07 -3.39 -11.98
C VAL A 143 -3.23 -2.25 -12.51
N ALA A 144 -2.81 -1.34 -11.62
CA ALA A 144 -2.07 -0.14 -11.99
C ALA A 144 -0.71 -0.11 -11.29
N ASN A 145 0.36 -0.17 -12.08
CA ASN A 145 1.73 -0.17 -11.58
C ASN A 145 2.34 1.23 -11.64
N THR A 146 2.83 1.73 -10.50
CA THR A 146 3.53 3.02 -10.38
C THR A 146 5.05 2.94 -10.59
N GLY A 147 5.58 1.73 -10.81
CA GLY A 147 7.01 1.47 -10.81
C GLY A 147 7.62 1.52 -9.40
N SER A 148 8.86 1.09 -9.27
CA SER A 148 9.61 1.08 -8.02
C SER A 148 9.57 2.44 -7.34
N ASN A 149 9.34 2.42 -6.03
CA ASN A 149 9.21 3.58 -5.15
C ASN A 149 8.19 4.62 -5.65
N SER A 150 7.19 4.16 -6.41
CA SER A 150 6.20 4.98 -7.10
C SER A 150 6.83 6.07 -7.97
N THR A 151 8.03 5.85 -8.53
CA THR A 151 8.75 6.90 -9.26
C THR A 151 8.05 7.31 -10.56
N GLN A 152 7.18 6.46 -11.10
CA GLN A 152 6.40 6.72 -12.31
C GLN A 152 4.91 6.92 -12.03
N TRP A 153 4.55 7.33 -10.79
CA TRP A 153 3.17 7.52 -10.37
C TRP A 153 2.37 8.43 -11.29
N GLU A 154 2.98 9.51 -11.81
CA GLU A 154 2.30 10.48 -12.67
C GLU A 154 1.72 9.81 -13.91
N TYR A 155 2.52 8.94 -14.54
CA TYR A 155 2.12 8.22 -15.75
C TYR A 155 0.97 7.25 -15.46
N ALA A 156 1.08 6.44 -14.41
CA ALA A 156 0.04 5.49 -14.03
C ALA A 156 -1.28 6.20 -13.67
N VAL A 157 -1.20 7.31 -12.93
CA VAL A 157 -2.38 8.12 -12.60
C VAL A 157 -2.98 8.78 -13.83
N ASP A 158 -2.17 9.33 -14.74
CA ASP A 158 -2.69 9.92 -15.98
C ASP A 158 -3.43 8.87 -16.83
N ARG A 159 -2.89 7.66 -16.95
CA ARG A 159 -3.59 6.55 -17.61
C ARG A 159 -4.91 6.21 -16.92
N LEU A 160 -4.95 6.16 -15.60
CA LEU A 160 -6.20 5.94 -14.85
C LEU A 160 -7.23 7.05 -15.11
N LEU A 161 -6.81 8.31 -15.16
CA LEU A 161 -7.71 9.43 -15.40
C LEU A 161 -8.32 9.41 -16.80
N GLU A 162 -7.62 8.88 -17.80
CA GLU A 162 -8.19 8.67 -19.14
C GLU A 162 -9.34 7.64 -19.13
N LEU A 163 -9.29 6.64 -18.24
CA LEU A 163 -10.32 5.61 -18.09
C LEU A 163 -11.57 6.08 -17.31
N LYS A 164 -11.50 7.25 -16.65
CA LYS A 164 -12.60 7.83 -15.89
C LYS A 164 -13.75 8.28 -16.79
N ASP A 165 -13.43 9.04 -17.83
CA ASP A 165 -14.43 9.69 -18.70
C ASP A 165 -14.76 8.84 -19.95
N GLY A 166 -14.12 7.68 -20.09
CA GLY A 166 -14.31 6.71 -21.17
C GLY A 166 -15.35 5.61 -20.88
N PRO A 167 -15.51 4.63 -21.80
CA PRO A 167 -16.42 3.50 -21.61
C PRO A 167 -16.04 2.61 -20.42
N ASP A 168 -14.77 2.64 -20.00
CA ASP A 168 -14.23 1.87 -18.89
C ASP A 168 -14.78 2.31 -17.53
N ARG A 169 -15.31 3.53 -17.40
CA ARG A 169 -16.01 4.03 -16.20
C ARG A 169 -15.24 3.79 -14.90
N LEU A 170 -14.01 4.29 -14.82
CA LEU A 170 -13.24 4.26 -13.56
C LEU A 170 -13.94 5.12 -12.51
N VAL A 171 -14.37 4.51 -11.40
CA VAL A 171 -15.05 5.21 -10.31
C VAL A 171 -14.24 5.27 -9.02
N ALA A 172 -13.29 4.35 -8.81
CA ALA A 172 -12.47 4.36 -7.62
C ALA A 172 -11.07 3.80 -7.87
N VAL A 173 -10.10 4.29 -7.08
CA VAL A 173 -8.74 3.75 -7.00
C VAL A 173 -8.50 3.28 -5.57
N THR A 174 -8.04 2.05 -5.45
CA THR A 174 -7.71 1.36 -4.20
C THR A 174 -6.23 0.94 -4.23
N GLY A 175 -5.75 0.23 -3.22
CA GLY A 175 -4.31 0.08 -3.01
C GLY A 175 -3.82 1.36 -2.36
N LEU A 176 -2.91 2.12 -2.99
CA LEU A 176 -2.30 3.34 -2.45
C LEU A 176 -1.53 3.09 -1.14
N GLY A 177 -0.24 3.36 -1.21
CA GLY A 177 0.72 3.07 -0.15
C GLY A 177 2.07 2.68 -0.77
N PRO A 178 3.17 2.71 0.00
CA PRO A 178 3.29 3.15 1.41
C PRO A 178 3.16 4.68 1.59
N SER A 179 3.15 5.16 2.83
CA SER A 179 3.05 6.60 3.18
C SER A 179 4.29 7.42 2.78
N THR A 180 4.39 7.77 1.50
CA THR A 180 5.47 8.57 0.90
C THR A 180 4.92 9.86 0.28
N GLU A 181 5.80 10.83 -0.01
CA GLU A 181 5.40 12.05 -0.71
C GLU A 181 4.81 11.77 -2.10
N ARG A 182 5.40 10.84 -2.87
CA ARG A 182 4.92 10.47 -4.22
C ARG A 182 3.52 9.85 -4.19
N ASN A 183 3.26 8.95 -3.24
CA ASN A 183 1.92 8.36 -3.09
C ASN A 183 0.90 9.39 -2.59
N LEU A 184 1.32 10.36 -1.77
CA LEU A 184 0.47 11.49 -1.38
C LEU A 184 0.15 12.40 -2.57
N GLU A 185 1.10 12.63 -3.48
CA GLU A 185 0.88 13.40 -4.71
C GLU A 185 -0.06 12.67 -5.67
N ALA A 186 0.13 11.35 -5.85
CA ALA A 186 -0.78 10.51 -6.62
C ALA A 186 -2.22 10.57 -6.08
N LEU A 187 -2.37 10.42 -4.76
CA LEU A 187 -3.65 10.56 -4.07
C LEU A 187 -4.29 11.92 -4.31
N LYS A 188 -3.53 13.01 -4.15
CA LYS A 188 -4.04 14.38 -4.39
C LYS A 188 -4.48 14.57 -5.84
N LYS A 189 -3.69 14.11 -6.82
CA LYS A 189 -4.05 14.22 -8.25
C LYS A 189 -5.33 13.45 -8.57
N LEU A 190 -5.53 12.26 -7.99
CA LEU A 190 -6.78 11.50 -8.13
C LEU A 190 -7.97 12.22 -7.49
N SER A 191 -7.79 12.76 -6.27
CA SER A 191 -8.79 13.57 -5.57
C SER A 191 -9.19 14.82 -6.36
N ASP A 192 -8.21 15.58 -6.87
CA ASP A 192 -8.43 16.80 -7.66
C ASP A 192 -9.19 16.53 -8.97
N ASN A 193 -9.20 15.28 -9.41
CA ASN A 193 -9.90 14.81 -10.60
C ASN A 193 -11.12 13.95 -10.25
N ASP A 194 -11.72 14.11 -9.07
CA ASP A 194 -13.01 13.53 -8.69
C ASP A 194 -13.03 11.98 -8.64
N VAL A 195 -11.87 11.33 -8.45
CA VAL A 195 -11.79 9.87 -8.30
C VAL A 195 -11.86 9.50 -6.81
N ALA A 196 -12.79 8.60 -6.43
CA ALA A 196 -12.84 8.10 -5.07
C ALA A 196 -11.61 7.26 -4.75
N THR A 197 -11.04 7.41 -3.57
CA THR A 197 -9.80 6.71 -3.19
C THR A 197 -9.94 5.97 -1.86
N VAL A 198 -9.41 4.75 -1.82
CA VAL A 198 -9.35 3.92 -0.61
C VAL A 198 -7.92 3.42 -0.41
N ALA A 199 -7.18 3.98 0.55
CA ALA A 199 -5.82 3.51 0.83
C ALA A 199 -5.80 2.21 1.65
N SER A 200 -5.02 1.22 1.21
CA SER A 200 -4.77 -0.07 1.84
C SER A 200 -3.83 0.09 3.02
N ILE A 201 -2.67 0.73 2.80
CA ILE A 201 -1.55 0.74 3.76
C ILE A 201 -0.94 2.14 4.00
N MET A 202 -1.63 3.22 3.63
CA MET A 202 -1.21 4.57 4.03
C MET A 202 -1.59 4.83 5.48
N THR A 203 -0.65 4.71 6.41
CA THR A 203 -0.83 4.88 7.87
C THR A 203 -0.48 6.28 8.40
N ALA A 204 0.27 7.12 7.66
CA ALA A 204 0.72 8.42 8.15
C ALA A 204 -0.45 9.36 8.54
N THR A 205 -0.46 9.82 9.80
CA THR A 205 -1.59 10.53 10.43
C THR A 205 -1.93 11.88 9.79
N ASP A 206 -0.98 12.50 9.10
CA ASP A 206 -1.20 13.82 8.49
C ASP A 206 -1.79 13.76 7.07
N ILE A 207 -1.97 12.56 6.51
CA ILE A 207 -2.66 12.33 5.23
C ILE A 207 -4.18 12.29 5.46
N LYS A 208 -4.81 13.43 5.73
CA LYS A 208 -6.22 13.49 6.12
C LYS A 208 -6.94 14.69 5.52
N GLY A 209 -8.27 14.60 5.45
CA GLY A 209 -9.11 15.67 4.94
C GLY A 209 -8.94 15.93 3.44
N ILE A 210 -8.53 14.91 2.69
CA ILE A 210 -8.51 14.91 1.23
C ILE A 210 -9.90 14.49 0.75
N ASP A 211 -10.45 15.19 -0.23
CA ASP A 211 -11.82 14.94 -0.67
C ASP A 211 -11.94 13.57 -1.37
N GLY A 212 -12.99 12.83 -1.05
CA GLY A 212 -13.21 11.50 -1.62
C GLY A 212 -12.19 10.43 -1.23
N PHE A 213 -11.37 10.70 -0.20
CA PHE A 213 -10.38 9.77 0.34
C PHE A 213 -10.83 9.15 1.66
N VAL A 214 -10.63 7.84 1.78
CA VAL A 214 -10.59 7.11 3.05
C VAL A 214 -9.39 6.15 3.09
N ARG A 215 -8.99 5.73 4.28
CA ARG A 215 -8.00 4.66 4.47
C ARG A 215 -8.59 3.51 5.30
N VAL A 216 -8.25 2.28 4.98
CA VAL A 216 -8.66 1.10 5.77
C VAL A 216 -7.63 0.73 6.84
N ALA A 217 -6.37 1.12 6.65
CA ALA A 217 -5.32 1.00 7.65
C ALA A 217 -5.58 1.89 8.88
N PRO A 218 -5.20 1.44 10.10
CA PRO A 218 -5.08 2.35 11.24
C PRO A 218 -4.15 3.53 10.94
N THR A 219 -4.31 4.62 11.67
CA THR A 219 -3.34 5.72 11.61
C THR A 219 -2.12 5.41 12.48
N ASN A 220 -0.96 6.02 12.20
CA ASN A 220 0.22 5.93 13.05
C ASN A 220 -0.05 6.37 14.50
N VAL A 221 -1.02 7.27 14.71
CA VAL A 221 -1.48 7.61 16.07
C VAL A 221 -2.22 6.45 16.71
N ASP A 222 -3.11 5.78 15.98
CA ASP A 222 -3.84 4.64 16.51
C ASP A 222 -2.91 3.45 16.78
N GLU A 223 -1.90 3.23 15.92
CA GLU A 223 -0.82 2.27 16.14
C GLU A 223 0.00 2.61 17.39
N ALA A 224 0.51 3.84 17.50
CA ALA A 224 1.28 4.26 18.68
C ALA A 224 0.47 4.15 19.97
N ARG A 225 -0.83 4.46 19.95
CA ARG A 225 -1.74 4.26 21.10
C ARG A 225 -1.90 2.80 21.45
N ALA A 226 -2.17 1.94 20.48
CA ALA A 226 -2.31 0.50 20.68
C ALA A 226 -1.03 -0.10 21.27
N GLY A 227 0.12 0.28 20.70
CA GLY A 227 1.44 -0.11 21.15
C GLY A 227 1.79 0.38 22.57
N ALA A 228 1.53 1.65 22.86
CA ALA A 228 1.73 2.21 24.20
C ALA A 228 0.82 1.52 25.22
N ALA A 229 -0.46 1.32 24.92
CA ALA A 229 -1.40 0.63 25.80
C ALA A 229 -0.96 -0.82 26.09
N TYR A 230 -0.47 -1.53 25.07
CA TYR A 230 0.11 -2.87 25.24
C TYR A 230 1.29 -2.84 26.21
N LEU A 231 2.30 -2.00 25.97
CA LEU A 231 3.48 -1.90 26.84
C LEU A 231 3.12 -1.54 28.29
N LYS A 232 2.21 -0.58 28.49
CA LYS A 232 1.75 -0.18 29.84
C LYS A 232 1.11 -1.35 30.58
N ARG A 233 0.23 -2.10 29.91
CA ARG A 233 -0.46 -3.25 30.50
C ARG A 233 0.48 -4.43 30.80
N GLU A 234 1.49 -4.64 29.97
CA GLU A 234 2.55 -5.63 30.21
C GLU A 234 3.57 -5.17 31.29
N GLY A 235 3.41 -3.95 31.82
CA GLY A 235 4.17 -3.46 32.98
C GLY A 235 5.45 -2.70 32.65
N PHE A 236 5.67 -2.35 31.37
CA PHE A 236 6.80 -1.52 30.96
C PHE A 236 6.55 -0.07 31.37
N ARG A 237 7.32 0.46 32.33
CA ARG A 237 7.27 1.83 32.88
C ARG A 237 8.15 2.83 32.15
N THR A 238 9.22 2.36 31.52
CA THR A 238 10.17 3.24 30.82
C THR A 238 10.41 2.79 29.39
N ALA A 239 10.36 3.75 28.46
CA ALA A 239 10.67 3.49 27.06
C ALA A 239 11.69 4.50 26.50
N ALA A 240 12.51 4.07 25.56
CA ALA A 240 13.32 4.95 24.72
C ALA A 240 12.76 4.97 23.30
N ILE A 241 12.94 6.09 22.58
CA ILE A 241 12.52 6.21 21.17
C ILE A 241 13.77 6.20 20.29
N VAL A 242 13.74 5.36 19.25
CA VAL A 242 14.65 5.41 18.11
C VAL A 242 13.82 5.84 16.90
N GLN A 243 14.16 6.95 16.24
CA GLN A 243 13.37 7.49 15.13
C GLN A 243 14.19 7.76 13.87
N ASP A 244 13.55 7.62 12.71
CA ASP A 244 14.06 8.12 11.43
C ASP A 244 13.73 9.62 11.27
N ASP A 245 14.75 10.45 11.05
CA ASP A 245 14.61 11.90 10.86
C ASP A 245 14.46 12.31 9.39
N ALA A 246 14.46 11.36 8.45
CA ALA A 246 14.30 11.65 7.03
C ALA A 246 12.97 12.35 6.72
N LYS A 247 13.04 13.57 6.19
CA LYS A 247 11.87 14.45 5.99
C LYS A 247 10.81 13.87 5.04
N SER A 248 11.25 13.12 4.03
CA SER A 248 10.35 12.47 3.06
C SER A 248 9.63 11.24 3.63
N ASN A 249 10.03 10.76 4.81
CA ASN A 249 9.44 9.61 5.47
C ASN A 249 8.27 10.02 6.38
N LEU A 250 7.12 10.34 5.76
CA LEU A 250 5.90 10.76 6.46
C LEU A 250 5.42 9.73 7.51
N TYR A 251 5.73 8.46 7.27
CA TYR A 251 5.45 7.36 8.18
C TYR A 251 6.21 7.53 9.51
N ALA A 252 7.54 7.44 9.47
CA ALA A 252 8.36 7.45 10.68
C ALA A 252 8.17 8.75 11.50
N ALA A 253 8.06 9.90 10.82
CA ALA A 253 7.86 11.19 11.46
C ALA A 253 6.58 11.24 12.32
N THR A 254 5.45 10.75 11.79
CA THR A 254 4.17 10.77 12.51
C THR A 254 4.08 9.68 13.57
N LEU A 255 4.74 8.54 13.36
CA LEU A 255 4.78 7.43 14.32
C LEU A 255 5.58 7.78 15.58
N ALA A 256 6.78 8.33 15.42
CA ALA A 256 7.63 8.76 16.54
C ALA A 256 6.95 9.86 17.36
N LYS A 257 6.34 10.83 16.68
CA LYS A 257 5.59 11.92 17.31
C LYS A 257 4.44 11.37 18.15
N ALA A 258 3.64 10.46 17.59
CA ALA A 258 2.50 9.90 18.28
C ALA A 258 2.92 9.14 19.55
N PHE A 259 3.90 8.25 19.46
CA PHE A 259 4.34 7.50 20.64
C PHE A 259 4.91 8.40 21.74
N ARG A 260 5.62 9.48 21.34
CA ARG A 260 6.15 10.47 22.28
C ARG A 260 5.05 11.18 23.07
N GLU A 261 3.91 11.43 22.43
CA GLU A 261 2.75 12.09 23.05
C GLU A 261 1.92 11.11 23.91
N GLU A 262 1.82 9.83 23.51
CA GLU A 262 0.91 8.85 24.11
C GLU A 262 1.52 8.02 25.26
N TYR A 263 2.84 7.78 25.26
CA TYR A 263 3.46 6.92 26.25
C TYR A 263 3.53 7.53 27.66
N PRO A 264 3.95 8.80 27.86
CA PRO A 264 4.08 9.36 29.20
C PRO A 264 2.73 9.53 29.93
N ASP A 265 2.69 9.16 31.22
CA ASP A 265 1.61 9.50 32.14
C ASP A 265 2.14 9.56 33.59
N GLY A 266 1.29 9.40 34.61
CA GLY A 266 1.72 9.45 36.01
C GLY A 266 2.66 8.32 36.45
N GLU A 267 2.67 7.20 35.73
CA GLU A 267 3.44 5.99 36.06
C GLU A 267 4.47 5.62 34.97
N HIS A 268 4.31 6.16 33.76
CA HIS A 268 5.10 5.84 32.58
C HIS A 268 5.88 7.05 32.07
N ARG A 269 7.13 6.87 31.63
CA ARG A 269 7.96 7.96 31.10
C ARG A 269 8.90 7.52 29.99
N LEU A 270 9.30 8.46 29.15
CA LEU A 270 10.41 8.28 28.22
C LEU A 270 11.75 8.51 28.94
N VAL A 271 12.78 7.77 28.51
CA VAL A 271 14.14 7.88 29.05
C VAL A 271 15.13 8.14 27.91
N GLY A 272 16.21 8.86 28.23
CA GLY A 272 17.12 9.43 27.25
C GLY A 272 16.50 10.54 26.39
N ASP A 273 17.37 11.21 25.64
CA ASP A 273 16.94 11.98 24.48
C ASP A 273 16.46 11.04 23.36
N SER A 274 15.65 11.54 22.43
CA SER A 274 15.27 10.75 21.26
C SER A 274 16.53 10.40 20.46
N LEU A 275 16.79 9.11 20.31
CA LEU A 275 17.89 8.60 19.48
C LEU A 275 17.40 8.61 18.03
N SER A 276 18.24 9.05 17.10
CA SER A 276 17.82 9.14 15.71
C SER A 276 18.89 8.72 14.71
N TYR A 277 18.43 8.48 13.49
CA TYR A 277 19.21 8.24 12.29
C TYR A 277 18.49 8.91 11.10
N ASP A 278 19.19 9.19 10.01
CA ASP A 278 18.59 9.80 8.81
C ASP A 278 18.66 8.85 7.61
N SER A 279 17.55 8.17 7.31
CA SER A 279 17.47 7.21 6.19
C SER A 279 17.74 7.85 4.81
N SER A 280 17.63 9.18 4.70
CA SER A 280 17.91 9.89 3.44
C SER A 280 19.40 10.08 3.16
N VAL A 281 20.29 9.64 4.07
CA VAL A 281 21.74 9.72 3.93
C VAL A 281 22.35 8.31 3.79
N PRO A 282 22.37 7.71 2.58
CA PRO A 282 22.82 6.32 2.36
C PRO A 282 24.19 5.97 2.93
N SER A 283 25.10 6.95 3.00
CA SER A 283 26.47 6.76 3.49
C SER A 283 26.60 6.75 5.02
N ALA A 284 25.56 7.15 5.77
CA ALA A 284 25.67 7.44 7.20
C ALA A 284 24.71 6.65 8.08
N TRP A 285 23.47 6.41 7.64
CA TRP A 285 22.40 5.89 8.50
C TRP A 285 22.74 4.55 9.18
N GLU A 286 23.45 3.64 8.48
CA GLU A 286 23.90 2.38 9.07
C GLU A 286 24.89 2.59 10.22
N GLY A 287 25.76 3.58 10.07
CA GLY A 287 26.74 3.97 11.09
C GLY A 287 26.06 4.60 12.30
N GLU A 288 25.04 5.44 12.08
CA GLU A 288 24.24 6.06 13.14
C GLU A 288 23.54 4.99 13.99
N LEU A 289 22.82 4.07 13.36
CA LEU A 289 22.16 2.95 14.04
C LEU A 289 23.13 2.09 14.86
N ARG A 290 24.38 1.92 14.41
CA ARG A 290 25.40 1.12 15.10
C ARG A 290 25.77 1.66 16.50
N TYR A 291 25.64 2.97 16.73
CA TYR A 291 25.99 3.59 18.02
C TYR A 291 24.80 3.66 19.02
N ILE A 292 23.57 3.45 18.55
CA ILE A 292 22.36 3.51 19.37
C ILE A 292 22.36 2.49 20.53
N PRO A 293 22.77 1.22 20.36
CA PRO A 293 22.83 0.25 21.46
C PRO A 293 23.66 0.70 22.67
N GLY A 294 24.73 1.48 22.44
CA GLY A 294 25.55 2.03 23.52
C GLY A 294 24.75 2.95 24.45
N HIS A 295 23.99 3.88 23.87
CA HIS A 295 23.10 4.80 24.60
C HIS A 295 21.99 4.04 25.32
N LEU A 296 21.40 3.03 24.68
CA LEU A 296 20.37 2.18 25.31
C LEU A 296 20.90 1.40 26.51
N CYS A 297 22.16 0.96 26.50
CA CYS A 297 22.80 0.35 27.66
C CYS A 297 22.98 1.32 28.85
N GLU A 298 23.14 2.62 28.58
CA GLU A 298 23.32 3.66 29.60
C GLU A 298 21.98 4.09 30.21
N GLU A 299 21.00 4.41 29.36
CA GLU A 299 19.66 4.88 29.76
C GLU A 299 18.80 3.78 30.39
N LYS A 300 19.08 2.51 30.05
CA LYS A 300 18.42 1.32 30.60
C LYS A 300 16.88 1.37 30.48
N PRO A 301 16.29 1.65 29.31
CA PRO A 301 14.85 1.58 29.12
C PRO A 301 14.33 0.14 29.27
N GLU A 302 13.10 -0.03 29.76
CA GLU A 302 12.44 -1.33 29.79
C GLU A 302 11.93 -1.75 28.40
N ALA A 303 11.54 -0.79 27.55
CA ALA A 303 11.18 -1.01 26.15
C ALA A 303 11.85 -0.01 25.20
N VAL A 304 12.05 -0.40 23.95
CA VAL A 304 12.49 0.51 22.88
C VAL A 304 11.37 0.62 21.87
N TYR A 305 10.92 1.83 21.59
CA TYR A 305 10.00 2.10 20.49
C TYR A 305 10.80 2.53 19.26
N PHE A 306 10.79 1.70 18.22
CA PHE A 306 11.46 1.95 16.95
C PHE A 306 10.47 2.52 15.95
N ALA A 307 10.62 3.80 15.61
CA ALA A 307 9.81 4.52 14.64
C ALA A 307 10.60 4.70 13.33
N GLY A 308 10.65 3.64 12.54
CA GLY A 308 11.37 3.55 11.28
C GLY A 308 10.81 2.43 10.41
N ARG A 309 11.34 2.27 9.19
CA ARG A 309 10.90 1.23 8.23
C ARG A 309 11.65 -0.09 8.42
N GLY A 310 11.09 -1.18 7.88
CA GLY A 310 11.58 -2.54 8.09
C GLY A 310 13.06 -2.76 7.71
N ARG A 311 13.54 -2.17 6.61
CA ARG A 311 14.97 -2.19 6.24
C ARG A 311 15.86 -1.65 7.38
N HIS A 312 15.49 -0.53 7.96
CA HIS A 312 16.29 0.10 9.02
C HIS A 312 16.15 -0.65 10.34
N LEU A 313 14.96 -1.22 10.60
CA LEU A 313 14.72 -2.09 11.74
C LEU A 313 15.64 -3.32 11.70
N ALA A 314 15.81 -3.96 10.54
CA ALA A 314 16.72 -5.10 10.37
C ALA A 314 18.16 -4.75 10.81
N HIS A 315 18.67 -3.60 10.34
CA HIS A 315 19.99 -3.11 10.73
C HIS A 315 20.08 -2.74 12.21
N PHE A 316 19.03 -2.14 12.78
CA PHE A 316 18.97 -1.81 14.21
C PHE A 316 18.96 -3.07 15.09
N LEU A 317 18.18 -4.08 14.73
CA LEU A 317 18.16 -5.37 15.43
C LEU A 317 19.51 -6.07 15.36
N ASN A 318 20.17 -6.05 14.20
CA ASN A 318 21.53 -6.56 14.06
C ASN A 318 22.52 -5.76 14.94
N ALA A 319 22.40 -4.43 15.02
CA ALA A 319 23.23 -3.62 15.91
C ALA A 319 23.02 -3.98 17.39
N LEU A 320 21.77 -4.14 17.83
CA LEU A 320 21.43 -4.61 19.18
C LEU A 320 21.98 -6.02 19.45
N ALA A 321 21.85 -6.95 18.50
CA ALA A 321 22.31 -8.32 18.67
C ALA A 321 23.84 -8.43 18.79
N ASN A 322 24.61 -7.54 18.15
CA ASN A 322 26.07 -7.51 18.22
C ASN A 322 26.62 -6.50 19.25
N ARG A 323 25.79 -5.99 20.16
CA ARG A 323 26.21 -5.00 21.17
C ARG A 323 27.43 -5.46 21.98
N SER A 324 28.39 -4.56 22.18
CA SER A 324 29.60 -4.83 22.98
C SER A 324 29.38 -4.66 24.48
N SER A 325 28.48 -3.76 24.87
CA SER A 325 28.08 -3.45 26.24
C SER A 325 26.74 -4.09 26.60
N CYS A 326 26.47 -4.26 27.90
CA CYS A 326 25.23 -4.81 28.45
C CYS A 326 24.72 -6.10 27.75
N LYS A 327 25.63 -7.04 27.45
CA LYS A 327 25.33 -8.29 26.73
C LYS A 327 24.28 -9.16 27.43
N ASP A 328 24.26 -9.14 28.76
CA ASP A 328 23.29 -9.91 29.56
C ASP A 328 21.92 -9.21 29.70
N ARG A 329 21.75 -8.00 29.15
CA ARG A 329 20.49 -7.26 29.20
C ARG A 329 19.56 -7.72 28.08
N GLU A 330 18.31 -7.96 28.41
CA GLU A 330 17.25 -8.21 27.44
C GLU A 330 16.63 -6.89 26.93
N PHE A 331 16.21 -6.88 25.67
CA PHE A 331 15.54 -5.76 25.04
C PHE A 331 14.19 -6.19 24.47
N THR A 332 13.15 -5.45 24.80
CA THR A 332 11.87 -5.50 24.11
C THR A 332 11.81 -4.33 23.14
N VAL A 333 11.77 -4.63 21.84
CA VAL A 333 11.58 -3.63 20.78
C VAL A 333 10.13 -3.69 20.32
N LEU A 334 9.44 -2.57 20.37
CA LEU A 334 8.13 -2.38 19.75
C LEU A 334 8.27 -1.43 18.56
N THR A 335 7.63 -1.73 17.44
CA THR A 335 7.64 -0.88 16.23
C THR A 335 6.25 -0.78 15.61
N GLY A 336 6.13 -0.01 14.52
CA GLY A 336 4.92 0.11 13.72
C GLY A 336 4.74 -1.06 12.74
N ASP A 337 3.78 -0.95 11.84
CA ASP A 337 3.41 -1.96 10.84
C ASP A 337 4.51 -2.37 9.84
N ASP A 338 5.48 -1.49 9.55
CA ASP A 338 6.53 -1.76 8.56
C ASP A 338 7.66 -2.61 9.15
N THR A 339 7.44 -3.92 9.15
CA THR A 339 8.42 -4.96 9.55
C THR A 339 9.00 -5.72 8.36
N THR A 340 8.76 -5.21 7.15
CA THR A 340 9.20 -5.78 5.88
C THR A 340 10.73 -5.90 5.82
N ASN A 341 11.26 -6.83 5.03
CA ASN A 341 12.70 -7.09 4.88
C ASN A 341 13.41 -7.73 6.08
N LEU A 342 12.70 -8.07 7.16
CA LEU A 342 13.27 -8.88 8.23
C LEU A 342 13.40 -10.35 7.83
N THR A 343 14.60 -10.89 7.99
CA THR A 343 14.87 -12.30 7.69
C THR A 343 14.76 -13.18 8.95
N PRO A 344 14.45 -14.50 8.79
CA PRO A 344 14.52 -15.44 9.90
C PRO A 344 15.92 -15.50 10.56
N GLU A 345 17.00 -15.29 9.80
CA GLU A 345 18.36 -15.26 10.35
C GLU A 345 18.57 -14.08 11.31
N GLU A 346 18.12 -12.88 10.93
CA GLU A 346 18.21 -11.69 11.78
C GLU A 346 17.36 -11.83 13.04
N LEU A 347 16.13 -12.36 12.90
CA LEU A 347 15.22 -12.58 14.02
C LEU A 347 15.72 -13.68 14.98
N ASP A 348 16.26 -14.78 14.46
CA ASP A 348 16.87 -15.83 15.27
C ASP A 348 18.09 -15.30 16.03
N LYS A 349 18.94 -14.50 15.37
CA LYS A 349 20.09 -13.86 16.01
C LYS A 349 19.67 -12.87 17.09
N ALA A 350 18.66 -12.03 16.83
CA ALA A 350 18.08 -11.11 17.81
C ALA A 350 17.57 -11.89 19.03
N ALA A 351 16.76 -12.93 18.82
CA ALA A 351 16.20 -13.74 19.89
C ALA A 351 17.28 -14.44 20.74
N LYS A 352 18.30 -15.04 20.12
CA LYS A 352 19.44 -15.69 20.81
C LYS A 352 20.27 -14.73 21.65
N THR A 353 20.17 -13.43 21.38
CA THR A 353 20.87 -12.37 22.10
C THR A 353 19.94 -11.56 23.00
N GLY A 354 18.77 -12.10 23.36
CA GLY A 354 17.84 -11.50 24.31
C GLY A 354 17.04 -10.32 23.76
N VAL A 355 16.88 -10.21 22.44
CA VAL A 355 16.07 -9.16 21.80
C VAL A 355 14.74 -9.76 21.34
N GLN A 356 13.64 -9.27 21.89
CA GLN A 356 12.28 -9.61 21.50
C GLN A 356 11.68 -8.49 20.67
N VAL A 357 10.96 -8.83 19.60
CA VAL A 357 10.39 -7.86 18.67
C VAL A 357 8.88 -8.00 18.63
N TYR A 358 8.20 -6.90 18.94
CA TYR A 358 6.77 -6.72 18.80
C TYR A 358 6.50 -5.61 17.80
N TYR A 359 5.34 -5.64 17.18
CA TYR A 359 4.91 -4.57 16.29
C TYR A 359 3.39 -4.44 16.26
N THR A 360 2.90 -3.25 15.90
CA THR A 360 1.48 -3.02 15.59
C THR A 360 1.23 -3.39 14.13
N GLY A 361 0.51 -4.46 13.86
CA GLY A 361 0.13 -4.82 12.49
C GLY A 361 -1.11 -4.06 12.01
N LEU A 362 -1.40 -4.14 10.71
CA LEU A 362 -2.62 -3.56 10.12
C LEU A 362 -3.83 -4.51 10.22
N ALA A 363 -3.55 -5.81 10.09
CA ALA A 363 -4.50 -6.92 10.22
C ALA A 363 -3.75 -8.22 10.50
N HIS A 364 -4.46 -9.25 10.98
CA HIS A 364 -3.93 -10.60 11.10
C HIS A 364 -5.08 -11.62 11.14
N GLN A 365 -4.94 -12.75 10.45
CA GLN A 365 -5.98 -13.80 10.37
C GLN A 365 -6.44 -14.31 11.75
N ASP A 366 -5.53 -14.40 12.72
CA ASP A 366 -5.86 -14.87 14.08
C ASP A 366 -6.69 -13.85 14.90
N MET A 367 -6.87 -12.62 14.42
CA MET A 367 -7.72 -11.63 15.12
C MET A 367 -9.13 -12.18 15.29
N TYR A 368 -9.66 -12.90 14.29
CA TYR A 368 -10.97 -13.54 14.41
C TYR A 368 -11.00 -14.63 15.49
N ARG A 369 -9.94 -15.43 15.63
CA ARG A 369 -9.88 -16.48 16.66
C ARG A 369 -9.76 -15.90 18.07
N LYS A 370 -8.96 -14.84 18.22
CA LYS A 370 -8.68 -14.20 19.51
C LYS A 370 -9.80 -13.28 19.96
N ASN A 371 -10.35 -12.50 19.05
CA ASN A 371 -11.41 -11.52 19.31
C ASN A 371 -12.44 -11.51 18.15
N PRO A 372 -13.34 -12.52 18.09
CA PRO A 372 -14.32 -12.66 17.01
C PRO A 372 -15.28 -11.47 16.85
N GLN A 373 -15.38 -10.60 17.86
CA GLN A 373 -16.24 -9.41 17.85
C GLN A 373 -15.55 -8.19 17.23
N ALA A 374 -14.22 -8.22 17.08
CA ALA A 374 -13.45 -7.10 16.53
C ALA A 374 -13.34 -7.14 14.99
N VAL A 375 -13.72 -8.26 14.35
CA VAL A 375 -13.65 -8.45 12.90
C VAL A 375 -14.87 -9.22 12.38
N SER A 376 -15.19 -9.05 11.10
CA SER A 376 -16.34 -9.73 10.49
C SER A 376 -16.08 -11.22 10.30
N LYS A 377 -16.94 -12.08 10.87
CA LYS A 377 -16.89 -13.54 10.60
C LYS A 377 -17.01 -13.85 9.11
N LEU A 378 -17.89 -13.14 8.41
CA LEU A 378 -18.19 -13.37 7.00
C LEU A 378 -16.93 -13.17 6.15
N SER A 379 -16.17 -12.10 6.42
CA SER A 379 -14.94 -11.81 5.67
C SER A 379 -13.73 -12.59 6.20
N ALA A 380 -13.54 -12.66 7.53
CA ALA A 380 -12.38 -13.32 8.13
C ALA A 380 -12.31 -14.82 7.77
N GLY A 381 -13.45 -15.48 7.57
CA GLY A 381 -13.50 -16.90 7.19
C GLY A 381 -12.72 -17.25 5.93
N HIS A 382 -12.57 -16.32 4.99
CA HIS A 382 -11.80 -16.54 3.75
C HIS A 382 -10.28 -16.61 3.97
N PHE A 383 -9.79 -16.05 5.07
CA PHE A 383 -8.36 -15.94 5.42
C PHE A 383 -7.92 -16.97 6.48
N LEU A 384 -8.86 -17.73 7.04
CA LEU A 384 -8.54 -18.81 7.97
C LEU A 384 -8.02 -20.03 7.20
N PRO A 385 -7.26 -20.92 7.85
CA PRO A 385 -6.84 -22.19 7.27
C PRO A 385 -7.99 -22.97 6.63
N GLY A 386 -7.83 -23.31 5.36
CA GLY A 386 -8.84 -23.97 4.52
C GLY A 386 -9.94 -23.04 3.98
N GLY A 387 -9.78 -21.73 4.12
CA GLY A 387 -10.63 -20.71 3.49
C GLY A 387 -10.31 -20.53 2.00
N GLN A 388 -11.06 -19.63 1.35
CA GLN A 388 -10.96 -19.42 -0.10
C GLN A 388 -9.55 -19.02 -0.56
N MET A 389 -8.81 -18.26 0.26
CA MET A 389 -7.43 -17.86 -0.08
C MET A 389 -6.49 -19.08 -0.15
N ASP A 390 -6.63 -20.04 0.76
CA ASP A 390 -5.83 -21.28 0.75
C ASP A 390 -6.21 -22.20 -0.42
N GLU A 391 -7.48 -22.17 -0.85
CA GLU A 391 -7.94 -22.94 -2.01
C GLU A 391 -7.38 -22.39 -3.33
N TRP A 392 -7.31 -21.08 -3.49
CA TRP A 392 -6.82 -20.44 -4.73
C TRP A 392 -5.31 -20.32 -4.79
N PHE A 393 -4.68 -20.05 -3.66
CA PHE A 393 -3.24 -19.81 -3.54
C PHE A 393 -2.66 -20.78 -2.49
N PRO A 394 -2.66 -22.10 -2.81
CA PRO A 394 -2.09 -23.10 -1.93
C PRO A 394 -0.58 -22.88 -1.80
N ASP A 395 -0.02 -23.24 -0.65
CA ASP A 395 1.41 -23.14 -0.33
C ASP A 395 2.00 -21.70 -0.27
N ASP A 396 1.16 -20.66 -0.32
CA ASP A 396 1.59 -19.27 -0.14
C ASP A 396 1.26 -18.74 1.28
N PRO A 397 2.27 -18.57 2.16
CA PRO A 397 2.05 -18.22 3.56
C PRO A 397 1.75 -16.73 3.78
N ARG A 398 0.49 -16.41 4.04
CA ARG A 398 -0.03 -15.06 4.30
C ARG A 398 -0.07 -14.70 5.79
N TYR A 399 1.09 -14.35 6.38
CA TYR A 399 1.20 -13.94 7.80
C TYR A 399 1.44 -12.44 8.00
N ASP A 400 1.58 -11.67 6.93
CA ASP A 400 1.82 -10.22 6.93
C ASP A 400 0.51 -9.41 7.02
N GLY A 401 -0.64 -10.04 6.76
CA GLY A 401 -1.97 -9.41 6.78
C GLY A 401 -2.25 -8.52 5.57
N GLN A 402 -1.38 -8.54 4.55
CA GLN A 402 -1.45 -7.66 3.39
C GLN A 402 -2.59 -8.04 2.44
N ASP A 403 -2.87 -9.34 2.35
CA ASP A 403 -4.08 -9.89 1.72
C ASP A 403 -5.37 -9.34 2.34
N ILE A 404 -5.44 -9.28 3.65
CA ILE A 404 -6.58 -8.71 4.36
C ILE A 404 -6.72 -7.20 4.04
N MET A 405 -5.61 -6.46 3.97
CA MET A 405 -5.63 -5.02 3.68
C MET A 405 -6.04 -4.71 2.24
N GLY A 406 -5.51 -5.45 1.25
CA GLY A 406 -5.89 -5.31 -0.14
C GLY A 406 -7.36 -5.68 -0.38
N HIS A 407 -7.83 -6.74 0.28
CA HIS A 407 -9.24 -7.12 0.28
C HIS A 407 -10.14 -6.04 0.84
N ASP A 408 -9.85 -5.53 2.04
CA ASP A 408 -10.72 -4.56 2.70
C ASP A 408 -10.76 -3.22 1.97
N ALA A 409 -9.68 -2.84 1.27
CA ALA A 409 -9.65 -1.65 0.42
C ALA A 409 -10.61 -1.77 -0.78
N VAL A 410 -10.53 -2.86 -1.54
CA VAL A 410 -11.44 -3.11 -2.67
C VAL A 410 -12.87 -3.32 -2.18
N LEU A 411 -13.07 -4.04 -1.08
CA LEU A 411 -14.39 -4.26 -0.49
C LEU A 411 -15.05 -2.94 -0.07
N THR A 412 -14.27 -1.99 0.47
CA THR A 412 -14.77 -0.66 0.83
C THR A 412 -15.21 0.12 -0.40
N ALA A 413 -14.40 0.13 -1.48
CA ALA A 413 -14.79 0.75 -2.74
C ALA A 413 -16.04 0.10 -3.34
N ALA A 414 -16.10 -1.24 -3.34
CA ALA A 414 -17.23 -2.04 -3.81
C ALA A 414 -18.53 -1.72 -3.05
N LYS A 415 -18.44 -1.59 -1.73
CA LYS A 415 -19.56 -1.17 -0.89
C LYS A 415 -20.04 0.25 -1.25
N GLY A 416 -19.10 1.17 -1.50
CA GLY A 416 -19.43 2.53 -1.91
C GLY A 416 -20.13 2.58 -3.27
N VAL A 417 -19.69 1.74 -4.21
CA VAL A 417 -20.33 1.52 -5.52
C VAL A 417 -21.75 0.98 -5.36
N GLU A 418 -21.95 -0.05 -4.54
CA GLU A 418 -23.28 -0.61 -4.25
C GLU A 418 -24.22 0.45 -3.64
N MET A 419 -23.75 1.21 -2.66
CA MET A 419 -24.56 2.23 -2.00
C MET A 419 -24.92 3.38 -2.97
N ALA A 420 -23.97 3.81 -3.79
CA ALA A 420 -24.19 4.85 -4.79
C ALA A 420 -25.17 4.39 -5.88
N SER A 421 -25.08 3.13 -6.32
CA SER A 421 -25.96 2.57 -7.35
C SER A 421 -27.41 2.48 -6.89
N LYS A 422 -27.66 2.14 -5.62
CA LYS A 422 -29.01 2.14 -5.02
C LYS A 422 -29.65 3.53 -5.00
N TRP A 423 -28.85 4.59 -4.91
CA TRP A 423 -29.33 5.97 -4.89
C TRP A 423 -29.52 6.57 -6.29
N GLN A 424 -28.57 6.38 -7.21
CA GLN A 424 -28.57 7.07 -8.51
C GLN A 424 -29.00 6.19 -9.71
N GLY A 425 -29.04 4.88 -9.53
CA GLY A 425 -29.14 3.89 -10.61
C GLY A 425 -27.76 3.37 -11.03
N GLN A 426 -27.72 2.12 -11.49
CA GLN A 426 -26.47 1.38 -11.74
C GLN A 426 -25.59 2.02 -12.82
N ASP A 427 -26.18 2.61 -13.87
CA ASP A 427 -25.43 3.22 -14.98
C ASP A 427 -24.93 4.64 -14.70
N LYS A 428 -25.17 5.18 -13.50
CA LYS A 428 -24.85 6.57 -13.13
C LYS A 428 -23.82 6.68 -12.01
N VAL A 429 -23.23 5.57 -11.59
CA VAL A 429 -22.20 5.57 -10.55
C VAL A 429 -20.96 6.30 -11.07
N THR A 430 -20.49 7.27 -10.29
CA THR A 430 -19.33 8.12 -10.55
C THR A 430 -18.42 8.17 -9.33
N GLY A 431 -17.15 8.54 -9.50
CA GLY A 431 -16.23 8.73 -8.37
C GLY A 431 -16.79 9.62 -7.25
N PRO A 432 -17.35 10.81 -7.54
CA PRO A 432 -17.95 11.64 -6.49
C PRO A 432 -19.14 10.99 -5.79
N SER A 433 -19.91 10.13 -6.48
CA SER A 433 -21.02 9.40 -5.85
C SER A 433 -20.52 8.33 -4.89
N VAL A 434 -19.46 7.59 -5.25
CA VAL A 434 -18.80 6.58 -4.40
C VAL A 434 -18.18 7.26 -3.17
N ALA A 435 -17.41 8.32 -3.39
CA ALA A 435 -16.80 9.14 -2.34
C ALA A 435 -17.81 9.61 -1.28
N ARG A 436 -18.99 10.07 -1.72
CA ARG A 436 -20.06 10.50 -0.81
C ARG A 436 -20.57 9.37 0.10
N MET A 437 -20.53 8.12 -0.36
CA MET A 437 -21.01 6.97 0.41
C MET A 437 -20.07 6.57 1.54
N PHE A 438 -18.77 6.87 1.44
CA PHE A 438 -17.82 6.57 2.52
C PHE A 438 -18.23 7.19 3.87
N HIS A 439 -18.78 8.41 3.86
CA HIS A 439 -19.27 9.06 5.08
C HIS A 439 -20.59 8.48 5.62
N GLN A 440 -21.26 7.62 4.85
CA GLN A 440 -22.49 6.94 5.25
C GLN A 440 -22.21 5.51 5.77
N MET A 441 -21.00 4.99 5.60
CA MET A 441 -20.59 3.66 6.07
C MET A 441 -20.39 3.67 7.59
N SER A 442 -21.49 3.63 8.32
CA SER A 442 -21.56 3.64 9.78
C SER A 442 -22.74 2.80 10.26
N GLY A 443 -22.70 2.34 11.51
CA GLY A 443 -23.68 1.42 12.06
C GLY A 443 -23.90 0.21 11.14
N ALA A 444 -25.16 -0.08 10.82
CA ALA A 444 -25.53 -1.17 9.92
C ALA A 444 -24.98 -1.06 8.48
N GLN A 445 -24.35 0.06 8.08
CA GLN A 445 -23.69 0.23 6.78
C GLN A 445 -22.17 0.19 6.85
N GLN A 446 -21.59 -0.15 8.01
CA GLN A 446 -20.16 -0.40 8.12
C GLN A 446 -19.71 -1.46 7.11
N VAL A 447 -18.46 -1.33 6.67
CA VAL A 447 -17.83 -2.38 5.87
C VAL A 447 -17.46 -3.50 6.83
N ALA A 448 -18.03 -4.68 6.61
CA ALA A 448 -17.75 -5.87 7.39
C ALA A 448 -16.42 -6.50 6.94
N GLY A 449 -15.31 -5.78 7.15
CA GLY A 449 -13.96 -6.15 6.73
C GLY A 449 -13.36 -7.30 7.52
N ALA A 450 -12.39 -7.99 6.94
CA ALA A 450 -11.61 -9.02 7.63
C ALA A 450 -10.59 -8.41 8.61
N SER A 451 -10.17 -7.17 8.38
CA SER A 451 -9.32 -6.41 9.28
C SER A 451 -10.11 -5.77 10.44
N GLY A 452 -11.43 -5.65 10.32
CA GLY A 452 -12.30 -5.01 11.30
C GLY A 452 -13.59 -4.47 10.69
N PHE A 453 -14.49 -3.97 11.54
CA PHE A 453 -15.66 -3.22 11.08
C PHE A 453 -15.26 -1.79 10.73
N LEU A 454 -15.29 -1.45 9.44
CA LEU A 454 -14.76 -0.17 8.95
C LEU A 454 -15.87 0.87 8.85
N SER A 455 -15.62 1.99 9.51
CA SER A 455 -16.36 3.25 9.33
C SER A 455 -15.38 4.41 9.37
N PHE A 456 -15.76 5.51 8.74
CA PHE A 456 -14.82 6.60 8.49
C PHE A 456 -15.23 7.88 9.21
N LYS A 457 -14.22 8.59 9.71
CA LYS A 457 -14.34 9.97 10.19
C LYS A 457 -14.48 10.90 8.98
N LYS A 458 -14.90 12.15 9.22
CA LYS A 458 -15.02 13.16 8.15
C LYS A 458 -13.70 13.40 7.42
N ASN A 459 -12.57 13.22 8.11
CA ASN A 459 -11.23 13.41 7.57
C ASN A 459 -10.67 12.18 6.82
N GLY A 460 -11.45 11.11 6.66
CA GLY A 460 -11.05 9.91 5.92
C GLY A 460 -10.43 8.79 6.77
N ASP A 461 -10.06 9.07 8.02
CA ASP A 461 -9.47 8.06 8.90
C ASP A 461 -10.52 7.09 9.45
N PRO A 462 -10.17 5.83 9.71
CA PRO A 462 -11.11 4.89 10.29
C PRO A 462 -11.43 5.23 11.75
N ARG A 463 -12.58 4.75 12.22
CA ARG A 463 -13.03 4.85 13.61
C ARG A 463 -12.72 3.56 14.34
N ASP A 464 -11.93 3.65 15.42
CA ASP A 464 -11.63 2.55 16.35
C ASP A 464 -11.32 1.22 15.65
N LYS A 465 -10.54 1.33 14.56
CA LYS A 465 -10.04 0.18 13.81
C LYS A 465 -9.24 -0.72 14.74
N ALA A 466 -9.49 -2.02 14.65
CA ALA A 466 -8.71 -3.02 15.36
C ALA A 466 -7.24 -2.97 14.90
N VAL A 467 -6.33 -2.93 15.87
CA VAL A 467 -4.87 -2.92 15.69
C VAL A 467 -4.29 -4.17 16.39
N PRO A 468 -3.88 -5.20 15.65
CA PRO A 468 -3.19 -6.35 16.25
C PRO A 468 -1.81 -5.97 16.77
N ILE A 469 -1.45 -6.46 17.95
CA ILE A 469 -0.06 -6.49 18.43
C ILE A 469 0.50 -7.87 18.10
N LEU A 470 1.58 -7.90 17.34
CA LEU A 470 2.18 -9.11 16.80
C LEU A 470 3.60 -9.26 17.34
N GLN A 471 3.97 -10.49 17.69
CA GLN A 471 5.35 -10.85 18.03
C GLN A 471 5.99 -11.49 16.80
N LEU A 472 7.20 -11.03 16.45
CA LEU A 472 8.02 -11.72 15.46
C LEU A 472 8.80 -12.84 16.13
N THR A 473 8.52 -14.07 15.71
CA THR A 473 9.21 -15.26 16.21
C THR A 473 10.60 -15.42 15.57
N PRO A 474 11.50 -16.20 16.18
CA PRO A 474 12.80 -16.54 15.57
C PRO A 474 12.70 -17.15 14.17
N SER A 475 11.56 -17.76 13.84
CA SER A 475 11.30 -18.35 12.52
C SER A 475 10.82 -17.36 11.46
N GLY A 476 10.71 -16.06 11.78
CA GLY A 476 10.14 -15.06 10.86
C GLY A 476 8.61 -15.03 10.82
N ARG A 477 7.93 -15.80 11.67
CA ARG A 477 6.46 -15.80 11.73
C ARG A 477 5.95 -14.73 12.66
N SER A 478 4.91 -14.03 12.23
CA SER A 478 4.08 -13.15 13.05
C SER A 478 3.09 -13.97 13.88
N VAL A 479 3.07 -13.75 15.18
CA VAL A 479 2.12 -14.40 16.11
C VAL A 479 1.34 -13.34 16.86
N LEU A 480 0.02 -13.47 16.86
CA LEU A 480 -0.87 -12.53 17.54
C LEU A 480 -0.70 -12.59 19.07
N ALA A 481 -0.19 -11.51 19.64
CA ALA A 481 -0.08 -11.31 21.08
C ALA A 481 -1.38 -10.71 21.63
N ASP A 482 -1.91 -9.67 20.98
CA ASP A 482 -3.09 -8.94 21.45
C ASP A 482 -3.86 -8.26 20.30
N VAL A 483 -5.09 -7.81 20.58
CA VAL A 483 -5.88 -6.97 19.67
C VAL A 483 -6.35 -5.73 20.43
N SER A 484 -5.92 -4.56 19.99
CA SER A 484 -6.23 -3.26 20.60
C SER A 484 -6.90 -2.32 19.58
N ALA A 485 -7.11 -1.06 19.94
CA ALA A 485 -7.57 0.02 19.07
C ALA A 485 -7.19 1.38 19.65
N ALA A 486 -7.47 2.45 18.90
CA ALA A 486 -7.18 3.84 19.29
C ALA A 486 -7.67 4.20 20.71
N THR A 487 -8.84 3.71 21.11
CA THR A 487 -9.46 3.97 22.42
C THR A 487 -9.38 2.79 23.39
N GLY A 488 -8.59 1.76 23.04
CA GLY A 488 -8.40 0.55 23.84
C GLY A 488 -9.38 -0.59 23.53
N GLU A 489 -10.53 -0.31 22.92
CA GLU A 489 -11.47 -1.34 22.45
C GLU A 489 -11.77 -1.17 20.95
N PRO A 490 -11.66 -2.23 20.12
CA PRO A 490 -12.03 -2.18 18.71
C PRO A 490 -13.52 -1.96 18.48
N ALA A 491 -13.86 -1.36 17.34
CA ALA A 491 -15.22 -1.35 16.81
C ALA A 491 -15.79 -2.79 16.69
N ARG A 492 -17.08 -2.94 17.00
CA ARG A 492 -17.80 -4.22 16.99
C ARG A 492 -18.99 -4.15 16.04
N GLU A 493 -19.54 -5.31 15.71
CA GLU A 493 -20.82 -5.41 15.01
C GLU A 493 -21.92 -4.80 15.90
N ASP A 494 -22.67 -3.83 15.36
CA ASP A 494 -23.79 -3.17 16.04
C ASP A 494 -25.06 -4.02 16.10
#